data_AF-A0A920E8W4-F1
#
_entry.id   AF-A0A920E8W4-F1
#
_cell.length_a   1.000
_cell.length_b   1.000
_cell.length_c   1.000
_cell.angle_alpha   90.00
_cell.angle_beta   90.00
_cell.angle_gamma   90.00
#
_symmetry.space_group_name_H-M   'P 1'
#
loop_
_entity.id
_entity.type
_entity.pdbx_description
1 polymer ?
#
loop_
_entity_poly.entity_id
_entity_poly.type
_entity_poly.pdbx_seq_one_letter_code
_entity_poly.pdbx_strand_id
1 'polypeptide(L)'
;MRHLTEKQTRFVEYYVSERKTQTEAARLAGYPVPRQSAWRLLQTPRILEAIHQERQKVYETDLANLAVGALKQILIDEDAPAATRVSAARIALELSRDLGPHSIEFSESFSFSEMTPGQLSKMIHQWENERSQIRYLSSQNC
;
A
#
# COMPACT_ATOMS: atom_id res chain seq x y z
N MET A 1 18.28 -10.66 6.76
CA MET A 1 17.61 -10.36 5.48
C MET A 1 18.68 -10.15 4.41
N ARG A 2 18.62 -10.82 3.25
CA ARG A 2 19.58 -10.54 2.17
C ARG A 2 19.16 -9.22 1.51
N HIS A 3 20.08 -8.25 1.39
CA HIS A 3 19.85 -6.93 0.76
C HIS A 3 20.17 -6.96 -0.74
N LEU A 4 19.38 -6.25 -1.55
CA LEU A 4 19.57 -6.24 -3.01
C LEU A 4 20.97 -5.72 -3.30
N THR A 5 21.61 -6.26 -4.32
CA THR A 5 22.87 -5.65 -4.79
C THR A 5 22.56 -4.28 -5.38
N GLU A 6 23.51 -3.36 -5.35
CA GLU A 6 23.33 -2.01 -5.90
C GLU A 6 22.86 -2.04 -7.37
N LYS A 7 23.40 -2.97 -8.18
CA LYS A 7 22.96 -3.18 -9.57
C LYS A 7 21.50 -3.61 -9.67
N GLN A 8 21.03 -4.48 -8.79
CA GLN A 8 19.63 -4.92 -8.77
C GLN A 8 18.71 -3.78 -8.33
N THR A 9 19.11 -2.99 -7.33
CA THR A 9 18.36 -1.80 -6.91
C THR A 9 18.21 -0.80 -8.06
N ARG A 10 19.32 -0.44 -8.72
CA ARG A 10 19.28 0.45 -9.90
C ARG A 10 18.43 -0.11 -11.03
N PHE A 11 18.47 -1.42 -11.28
CA PHE A 11 17.60 -2.05 -12.27
C PHE A 11 16.12 -1.84 -11.95
N VAL A 12 15.73 -2.05 -10.68
CA VAL A 12 14.34 -1.86 -10.23
C VAL A 12 13.92 -0.39 -10.38
N GLU A 13 14.77 0.55 -9.98
CA GLU A 13 14.52 2.00 -10.09
C GLU A 13 14.32 2.43 -11.56
N TYR A 14 15.23 2.06 -12.47
CA TYR A 14 15.08 2.37 -13.89
C TYR A 14 13.81 1.75 -14.50
N TYR A 15 13.47 0.53 -14.08
CA TYR A 15 12.32 -0.18 -14.60
C TYR A 15 10.99 0.41 -14.13
N VAL A 16 10.91 0.82 -12.85
CA VAL A 16 9.68 1.30 -12.23
C VAL A 16 9.54 2.82 -12.35
N SER A 17 10.45 3.58 -11.76
CA SER A 17 10.34 5.02 -11.60
C SER A 17 10.54 5.76 -12.93
N GLU A 18 11.53 5.33 -13.73
CA GLU A 18 11.82 5.92 -15.04
C GLU A 18 11.07 5.26 -16.21
N ARG A 19 10.24 4.24 -15.93
CA ARG A 19 9.45 3.49 -16.93
C ARG A 19 10.26 2.96 -18.12
N LYS A 20 11.52 2.59 -17.89
CA LYS A 20 12.38 2.03 -18.94
C LYS A 20 11.97 0.61 -19.30
N THR A 21 12.27 0.20 -20.53
CA THR A 21 12.11 -1.21 -20.92
C THR A 21 13.04 -2.09 -20.10
N GLN A 22 12.68 -3.36 -19.87
CA GLN A 22 13.51 -4.30 -19.09
C GLN A 22 14.97 -4.38 -19.59
N THR A 23 15.16 -4.35 -20.91
CA THR A 23 16.49 -4.43 -21.54
C THR A 23 17.28 -3.14 -21.36
N GLU A 24 16.61 -2.00 -21.39
CA GLU A 24 17.23 -0.68 -21.18
C GLU A 24 17.57 -0.48 -19.70
N ALA A 25 16.68 -0.83 -18.77
CA ALA A 25 16.93 -0.81 -17.33
C ALA A 25 18.14 -1.67 -16.96
N ALA A 26 18.26 -2.88 -17.52
CA ALA A 26 19.42 -3.73 -17.30
C ALA A 26 20.71 -3.15 -17.91
N ARG A 27 20.61 -2.43 -19.02
CA ARG A 27 21.76 -1.76 -19.64
C ARG A 27 22.25 -0.62 -18.74
N LEU A 28 21.35 0.23 -18.28
CA LEU A 28 21.66 1.37 -17.40
C LEU A 28 22.16 0.92 -16.03
N ALA A 29 21.66 -0.21 -15.52
CA ALA A 29 22.16 -0.84 -14.30
C ALA A 29 23.54 -1.52 -14.45
N GLY A 30 24.12 -1.55 -15.66
CA GLY A 30 25.47 -2.06 -15.91
C GLY A 30 25.56 -3.58 -15.99
N TYR A 31 24.52 -4.24 -16.53
CA TYR A 31 24.58 -5.67 -16.87
C TYR A 31 25.26 -5.88 -18.23
N PRO A 32 26.24 -6.80 -18.34
CA PRO A 32 27.00 -7.01 -19.57
C PRO A 32 26.17 -7.64 -20.70
N VAL A 33 25.15 -8.43 -20.34
CA VAL A 33 24.20 -9.03 -21.30
C VAL A 33 22.78 -8.60 -20.94
N PRO A 34 22.36 -7.37 -21.29
CA PRO A 34 21.15 -6.75 -20.75
C PRO A 34 19.88 -7.55 -20.98
N ARG A 35 19.68 -8.08 -22.19
CA ARG A 35 18.44 -8.81 -22.55
C ARG A 35 18.27 -10.09 -21.72
N GLN A 36 19.32 -10.91 -21.61
CA GLN A 36 19.29 -12.17 -20.86
C GLN A 36 19.23 -11.90 -19.35
N SER A 37 19.98 -10.88 -18.89
CA SER A 37 20.02 -10.49 -17.49
C SER A 37 18.66 -9.97 -17.02
N ALA A 38 18.02 -9.08 -17.79
CA ALA A 38 16.68 -8.58 -17.53
C ALA A 38 15.64 -9.70 -17.41
N TRP A 39 15.67 -10.65 -18.35
CA TRP A 39 14.77 -11.80 -18.32
C TRP A 39 14.95 -12.64 -17.04
N ARG A 40 16.20 -12.94 -16.66
CA ARG A 40 16.50 -13.69 -15.42
C ARG A 40 16.11 -12.91 -14.16
N LEU A 41 16.32 -11.60 -14.15
CA LEU A 41 15.95 -10.74 -13.03
C LEU A 41 14.44 -10.75 -12.80
N LEU A 42 13.64 -10.65 -13.87
CA LEU A 42 12.18 -10.70 -13.77
C LEU A 42 11.62 -12.08 -13.39
N GLN A 43 12.41 -13.13 -13.46
CA GLN A 43 12.04 -14.46 -12.93
C GLN A 43 12.46 -14.68 -11.48
N THR A 44 13.23 -13.76 -10.91
CA THR A 44 13.74 -13.90 -9.55
C THR A 44 12.68 -13.35 -8.56
N PRO A 45 12.11 -14.18 -7.66
CA PRO A 45 11.01 -13.74 -6.77
C PRO A 45 11.35 -12.49 -5.96
N ARG A 46 12.59 -12.41 -5.48
CA ARG A 46 13.08 -11.28 -4.71
C ARG A 46 13.18 -9.97 -5.48
N ILE A 47 13.40 -10.03 -6.79
CA ILE A 47 13.37 -8.84 -7.66
C ILE A 47 11.93 -8.44 -7.93
N LEU A 48 11.03 -9.41 -8.09
CA LEU A 48 9.59 -9.12 -8.22
C LEU A 48 9.06 -8.43 -6.97
N GLU A 49 9.39 -8.92 -5.78
CA GLU A 49 9.06 -8.27 -4.50
C GLU A 49 9.60 -6.83 -4.45
N ALA A 50 10.86 -6.62 -4.87
CA ALA A 50 11.45 -5.28 -4.92
C ALA A 50 10.73 -4.35 -5.90
N ILE A 51 10.30 -4.87 -7.06
CA ILE A 51 9.49 -4.13 -8.04
C ILE A 51 8.13 -3.75 -7.45
N HIS A 52 7.50 -4.67 -6.72
CA HIS A 52 6.24 -4.38 -6.03
C HIS A 52 6.42 -3.29 -4.98
N GLN A 53 7.48 -3.35 -4.18
CA GLN A 53 7.79 -2.33 -3.17
C GLN A 53 8.09 -0.97 -3.80
N GLU A 54 8.90 -0.91 -4.86
CA GLU A 54 9.20 0.37 -5.53
C GLU A 54 7.94 0.96 -6.18
N ARG A 55 7.07 0.13 -6.76
CA ARG A 55 5.78 0.61 -7.28
C ARG A 55 4.92 1.19 -6.17
N GLN A 56 4.83 0.49 -5.04
CA GLN A 56 4.06 0.94 -3.89
C GLN A 56 4.58 2.30 -3.39
N LYS A 57 5.89 2.46 -3.32
CA LYS A 57 6.53 3.74 -2.98
C LYS A 57 6.16 4.85 -3.96
N VAL A 58 6.17 4.60 -5.27
CA VAL A 58 5.73 5.58 -6.28
C VAL A 58 4.24 5.94 -6.11
N TYR A 59 3.39 4.96 -5.76
CA TYR A 59 1.98 5.23 -5.46
C TYR A 59 1.80 6.11 -4.22
N GLU A 60 2.48 5.76 -3.13
CA GLU A 60 2.36 6.43 -1.82
C GLU A 60 2.99 7.82 -1.80
N THR A 61 4.00 8.08 -2.64
CA THR A 61 4.70 9.36 -2.67
C THR A 61 4.21 10.25 -3.81
N ASP A 62 4.62 9.94 -5.04
CA ASP A 62 4.41 10.84 -6.17
C ASP A 62 2.94 10.92 -6.59
N LEU A 63 2.28 9.75 -6.73
CA LEU A 63 0.91 9.71 -7.23
C LEU A 63 -0.10 10.19 -6.19
N ALA A 64 0.09 9.87 -4.92
CA ALA A 64 -0.76 10.37 -3.84
C ALA A 64 -0.72 11.90 -3.77
N ASN A 65 0.47 12.50 -3.82
CA ASN A 65 0.62 13.95 -3.82
C ASN A 65 -0.03 14.61 -5.06
N LEU A 66 0.16 14.02 -6.24
CA LEU A 66 -0.48 14.49 -7.46
C LEU A 66 -2.01 14.42 -7.37
N ALA A 67 -2.55 13.31 -6.86
CA ALA A 67 -3.99 13.12 -6.70
C ALA A 67 -4.59 14.14 -5.72
N VAL A 68 -3.95 14.36 -4.56
CA VAL A 68 -4.37 15.37 -3.59
C VAL A 68 -4.33 16.77 -4.20
N GLY A 69 -3.30 17.10 -4.98
CA GLY A 69 -3.20 18.37 -5.70
C GLY A 69 -4.35 18.57 -6.70
N ALA A 70 -4.68 17.54 -7.48
CA ALA A 70 -5.79 17.57 -8.42
C ALA A 70 -7.15 17.72 -7.72
N LEU A 71 -7.38 16.98 -6.62
CA LEU A 71 -8.60 17.12 -5.81
C LEU A 71 -8.74 18.55 -5.26
N LYS A 72 -7.65 19.14 -4.75
CA LYS A 72 -7.65 20.53 -4.28
C LYS A 72 -8.03 21.52 -5.39
N GLN A 73 -7.51 21.34 -6.60
CA GLN A 73 -7.84 22.19 -7.76
C GLN A 73 -9.32 22.07 -8.13
N ILE A 74 -9.85 20.85 -8.23
CA ILE A 74 -11.28 20.61 -8.53
C ILE A 74 -12.17 21.27 -7.48
N LEU A 75 -11.80 21.19 -6.19
CA LEU A 75 -12.62 21.72 -5.10
C LEU A 75 -12.74 23.25 -5.09
N ILE A 76 -11.71 23.97 -5.54
CA ILE A 76 -11.71 25.44 -5.62
C ILE A 76 -12.17 25.97 -6.98
N ASP A 77 -12.29 25.11 -7.98
CA ASP A 77 -12.74 25.46 -9.33
C ASP A 77 -14.27 25.70 -9.34
N GLU A 78 -14.68 26.96 -9.46
CA GLU A 78 -16.09 27.34 -9.52
C GLU A 78 -16.78 26.90 -10.82
N ASP A 79 -16.01 26.76 -11.91
CA ASP A 79 -16.49 26.34 -13.22
C ASP A 79 -16.64 24.81 -13.30
N ALA A 80 -16.03 24.06 -12.38
CA ALA A 80 -16.21 22.62 -12.29
C ALA A 80 -17.68 22.26 -11.94
N PRO A 81 -18.26 21.25 -12.62
CA PRO A 81 -19.61 20.78 -12.31
C PRO A 81 -19.77 20.43 -10.83
N ALA A 82 -20.90 20.83 -10.24
CA ALA A 82 -21.15 20.61 -8.81
C ALA A 82 -21.00 19.13 -8.39
N ALA A 83 -21.44 18.21 -9.25
CA ALA A 83 -21.28 16.77 -9.02
C ALA A 83 -19.79 16.34 -8.92
N THR A 84 -18.93 16.92 -9.75
CA THR A 84 -17.47 16.65 -9.73
C THR A 84 -16.84 17.17 -8.44
N ARG A 85 -17.23 18.38 -8.00
CA ARG A 85 -16.77 18.95 -6.72
C ARG A 85 -17.20 18.12 -5.51
N VAL A 86 -18.46 17.69 -5.47
CA VAL A 86 -18.98 16.82 -4.39
C VAL A 86 -18.25 15.47 -4.40
N SER A 87 -17.99 14.90 -5.57
CA SER A 87 -17.22 13.65 -5.70
C SER A 87 -15.78 13.82 -5.20
N ALA A 88 -15.10 14.88 -5.61
CA ALA A 88 -13.75 15.20 -5.14
C ALA A 88 -13.70 15.42 -3.62
N ALA A 89 -14.71 16.10 -3.06
CA ALA A 89 -14.82 16.33 -1.62
C ALA A 89 -14.98 15.01 -0.85
N ARG A 90 -15.86 14.13 -1.35
CA ARG A 90 -16.05 12.79 -0.80
C ARG A 90 -14.74 12.01 -0.81
N ILE A 91 -14.05 11.93 -1.95
CA ILE A 91 -12.79 11.20 -2.05
C ILE A 91 -11.74 11.75 -1.09
N ALA A 92 -11.62 13.08 -0.98
CA ALA A 92 -10.68 13.70 -0.04
C ALA A 92 -10.96 13.33 1.43
N LEU A 93 -12.24 13.29 1.82
CA LEU A 93 -12.66 12.92 3.17
C LEU A 93 -12.63 11.39 3.41
N GLU A 94 -12.80 10.58 2.37
CA GLU A 94 -12.56 9.13 2.44
C GLU A 94 -11.07 8.83 2.66
N LEU A 95 -10.17 9.59 2.02
CA LEU A 95 -8.72 9.49 2.22
C LEU A 95 -8.28 9.87 3.64
N SER A 96 -8.95 10.84 4.29
CA SER A 96 -8.72 11.15 5.71
C SER A 96 -9.36 10.13 6.67
N ARG A 97 -10.09 9.14 6.13
CA ARG A 97 -10.91 8.16 6.86
C ARG A 97 -12.10 8.77 7.62
N ASP A 98 -12.51 9.99 7.27
CA ASP A 98 -13.63 10.69 7.91
C ASP A 98 -15.02 10.19 7.44
N LEU A 99 -15.10 9.45 6.33
CA LEU A 99 -16.39 9.06 5.69
C LEU A 99 -16.67 7.55 5.54
N GLY A 100 -15.96 6.66 6.23
CA GLY A 100 -16.22 5.22 6.16
C GLY A 100 -17.08 4.64 7.31
N PRO A 101 -17.71 3.45 7.14
CA PRO A 101 -18.21 2.62 8.25
C PRO A 101 -17.08 2.20 9.23
N HIS A 102 -15.83 2.47 8.83
CA HIS A 102 -14.59 2.29 9.56
C HIS A 102 -14.02 3.61 10.14
N SER A 103 -14.85 4.64 10.34
CA SER A 103 -14.47 5.83 11.13
C SER A 103 -13.92 5.46 12.53
N ILE A 104 -14.12 4.21 12.97
CA ILE A 104 -13.36 3.55 14.03
C ILE A 104 -13.14 2.06 13.68
N GLU A 105 -12.43 1.71 12.61
CA GLU A 105 -11.75 0.40 12.54
C GLU A 105 -10.25 0.60 12.58
N PHE A 106 -9.77 0.47 13.80
CA PHE A 106 -8.41 0.70 14.27
C PHE A 106 -7.72 -0.67 14.29
N SER A 107 -7.50 -1.27 13.12
CA SER A 107 -6.81 -2.57 13.06
C SER A 107 -5.29 -2.39 13.04
N GLU A 108 -4.69 -2.95 14.11
CA GLU A 108 -3.44 -3.71 14.10
C GLU A 108 -2.08 -3.02 14.23
N SER A 109 -1.97 -1.84 14.85
CA SER A 109 -0.65 -1.34 15.29
C SER A 109 -0.64 -0.40 16.49
N PHE A 110 -1.70 -0.31 17.28
CA PHE A 110 -1.63 0.51 18.49
C PHE A 110 -1.05 -0.30 19.64
N SER A 111 0.01 0.26 20.24
CA SER A 111 0.52 -0.22 21.52
C SER A 111 -0.63 -0.21 22.52
N PHE A 112 -0.80 -1.27 23.32
CA PHE A 112 -1.87 -1.37 24.33
C PHE A 112 -1.96 -0.13 25.25
N SER A 113 -0.83 0.55 25.43
CA SER A 113 -0.70 1.79 26.21
C SER A 113 -1.45 2.99 25.62
N GLU A 114 -1.81 2.95 24.34
CA GLU A 114 -2.42 4.06 23.60
C GLU A 114 -3.93 3.87 23.36
N MET A 115 -4.49 2.74 23.79
CA MET A 115 -5.92 2.47 23.63
C MET A 115 -6.74 3.10 24.75
N THR A 116 -7.90 3.65 24.39
CA THR A 116 -8.89 4.12 25.37
C THR A 116 -9.54 2.93 26.09
N PRO A 117 -10.08 3.13 27.32
CA PRO A 117 -10.76 2.05 28.06
C PRO A 117 -11.91 1.39 27.29
N GLY A 118 -12.65 2.15 26.49
CA GLY A 118 -13.74 1.63 25.66
C GLY A 118 -13.25 0.77 24.50
N GLN A 119 -12.10 1.11 23.90
CA GLN A 119 -11.48 0.30 22.84
C GLN A 119 -10.92 -1.02 23.39
N LEU A 120 -10.28 -0.99 24.57
CA LEU A 120 -9.81 -2.19 25.25
C LEU A 120 -10.96 -3.14 25.59
N SER A 121 -12.08 -2.62 26.10
CA SER A 121 -13.27 -3.43 26.42
C SER A 121 -13.84 -4.15 25.19
N LYS A 122 -13.94 -3.47 24.04
CA LYS A 122 -14.40 -4.09 22.79
C LYS A 122 -13.47 -5.22 22.33
N MET A 123 -12.16 -5.01 22.42
CA MET A 123 -11.17 -6.02 22.02
C MET A 123 -11.20 -7.25 22.93
N ILE A 124 -11.40 -7.06 24.24
CA ILE A 124 -11.59 -8.15 25.20
C ILE A 124 -12.83 -8.99 24.83
N HIS A 125 -13.96 -8.36 24.56
CA HIS A 125 -15.19 -9.07 24.18
C HIS A 125 -15.05 -9.85 22.88
N GLN A 126 -14.31 -9.30 21.90
CA GLN A 126 -14.02 -10.01 20.66
C GLN A 126 -13.21 -11.30 20.94
N TRP A 127 -12.15 -11.21 21.73
CA TRP A 127 -11.33 -12.39 22.08
C TRP A 127 -12.07 -13.40 22.94
N GLU A 128 -12.96 -12.96 23.84
CA GLU A 128 -13.84 -13.87 24.59
C GLU A 128 -14.76 -14.65 23.66
N ASN A 129 -15.28 -14.01 22.62
CA ASN A 129 -16.09 -14.67 21.59
C ASN A 129 -15.27 -15.66 20.76
N GLU A 130 -14.07 -15.27 20.31
CA GLU A 130 -13.17 -16.16 19.56
C GLU A 130 -12.76 -17.37 20.40
N ARG A 131 -12.41 -17.18 21.68
CA ARG A 131 -12.13 -18.28 22.61
C ARG A 131 -13.32 -19.20 22.82
N SER A 132 -14.53 -18.65 22.86
CA SER A 132 -15.76 -19.43 23.02
C SER A 132 -16.04 -20.27 21.78
N GLN A 133 -15.81 -19.72 20.58
CA GLN A 133 -15.92 -20.44 19.31
C GLN A 133 -14.90 -21.59 19.21
N ILE A 134 -13.64 -21.35 19.60
CA ILE A 134 -12.60 -22.40 19.62
C ILE A 134 -12.99 -23.53 20.57
N ARG A 135 -13.50 -23.21 21.77
CA ARG A 135 -13.98 -24.22 22.72
C ARG A 135 -15.13 -25.04 22.14
N TYR A 136 -16.09 -24.39 21.51
CA TYR A 136 -17.21 -25.06 20.87
C TYR A 136 -16.74 -26.03 19.78
N LEU A 137 -15.84 -25.59 18.90
CA LEU A 137 -15.25 -26.42 17.86
C LEU A 137 -14.42 -27.59 18.41
N SER A 138 -13.73 -27.40 19.54
CA SER A 138 -12.99 -28.49 20.19
C SER A 138 -13.91 -29.53 20.84
N SER A 139 -15.11 -29.13 21.29
CA SER A 139 -16.09 -30.04 21.92
C SER A 139 -16.90 -30.89 20.92
N GLN A 140 -16.94 -30.50 19.63
CA GLN A 140 -17.61 -31.26 18.58
C GLN A 140 -16.71 -32.33 17.92
N ASN A 141 -15.41 -32.33 18.23
CA ASN A 141 -14.41 -33.24 17.67
C ASN A 141 -13.97 -34.33 18.68
N CYS A 142 -14.78 -34.60 19.71
CA CYS A 142 -14.63 -35.73 20.65
C CYS A 142 -15.83 -36.68 20.56
#